data_AF-A0A8T5QLH9-F1
#
_entry.id   AF-A0A8T5QLH9-F1
#
_cell.length_a   1.000
_cell.length_b   1.000
_cell.length_c   1.000
_cell.angle_alpha   90.00
_cell.angle_beta   90.00
_cell.angle_gamma   90.00
#
_symmetry.space_group_name_H-M   'P 1'
#
loop_
_entity.id
_entity.type
_entity.pdbx_description
1 polymer ?
#
loop_
_entity_poly.entity_id
_entity_poly.type
_entity_poly.pdbx_seq_one_letter_code
_entity_poly.pdbx_strand_id
1 'polypeptide(L)'
;MKTRQDLEGVVIKVSVGIGRNMAEAEYALFNAKQRKHECRQYNIVQYDGTEIICPPIDTGSDAVQSYLTIEQKLAEQNDKDGLEHLENLKHDPMTGLLNRTGYSVEVKRLTDQGRYNDRIIMILDGDDMKKANALLGYEKTDTYLVAIGKALKNELRQDKQAPRPNDILLNRKNDSGGDEFVIDISCSCTQAENIARRYVDAVYNAQVGLSIDNAEQEIDQLRQELDCGIEIPIEIDESVWVDLRGLCTEAE
;
A
#
# COMPACT_ATOMS: atom_id res chain seq x y z
N MET A 1 16.82 22.40 5.45
CA MET A 1 16.86 20.96 5.12
C MET A 1 16.02 20.25 6.17
N LYS A 2 14.78 19.85 5.84
CA LYS A 2 13.91 19.13 6.79
C LYS A 2 14.58 17.81 7.16
N THR A 3 14.67 17.50 8.44
CA THR A 3 15.28 16.26 8.93
C THR A 3 14.37 15.07 8.60
N ARG A 4 14.91 13.85 8.60
CA ARG A 4 14.13 12.61 8.42
C ARG A 4 12.98 12.47 9.44
N GLN A 5 13.09 13.19 10.56
CA GLN A 5 12.09 13.27 11.63
C GLN A 5 10.92 14.22 11.29
N ASP A 6 11.15 15.24 10.46
CA ASP A 6 10.11 16.18 10.01
C ASP A 6 9.18 15.57 8.93
N LEU A 7 9.60 14.49 8.30
CA LEU A 7 8.81 13.71 7.33
C LEU A 7 7.86 12.70 7.99
N GLU A 8 7.98 12.46 9.31
CA GLU A 8 7.09 11.54 10.05
C GLU A 8 5.61 11.98 10.01
N GLY A 9 5.34 13.25 9.71
CA GLY A 9 3.99 13.78 9.51
C GLY A 9 3.38 13.53 8.13
N VAL A 10 4.16 13.08 7.15
CA VAL A 10 3.73 12.99 5.74
C VAL A 10 3.50 11.53 5.29
N VAL A 11 4.00 10.55 6.04
CA VAL A 11 3.87 9.12 5.73
C VAL A 11 2.64 8.52 6.43
N ILE A 12 1.87 7.71 5.71
CA ILE A 12 0.80 6.89 6.27
C ILE A 12 1.45 5.71 7.00
N LYS A 13 1.31 5.69 8.33
CA LYS A 13 1.71 4.55 9.15
C LYS A 13 0.81 3.37 8.86
N VAL A 14 1.33 2.16 8.99
CA VAL A 14 0.55 0.94 8.79
C VAL A 14 0.60 0.04 10.01
N SER A 15 -0.56 -0.51 10.34
CA SER A 15 -0.73 -1.60 11.29
C SER A 15 -0.94 -2.90 10.53
N VAL A 16 -0.35 -4.00 11.01
CA VAL A 16 -0.38 -5.30 10.34
C VAL A 16 -0.85 -6.39 11.28
N GLY A 17 -1.87 -7.12 10.86
CA GLY A 17 -2.31 -8.37 11.49
C GLY A 17 -1.93 -9.57 10.64
N ILE A 18 -1.34 -10.59 11.26
CA ILE A 18 -0.95 -11.85 10.60
C ILE A 18 -1.76 -13.01 11.19
N GLY A 19 -2.32 -13.86 10.34
CA GLY A 19 -3.06 -15.05 10.74
C GLY A 19 -3.06 -16.15 9.68
N ARG A 20 -3.51 -17.35 10.03
CA ARG A 20 -3.65 -18.49 9.09
C ARG A 20 -4.89 -18.35 8.21
N ASN A 21 -5.83 -17.51 8.62
CA ASN A 21 -7.05 -17.18 7.89
C ASN A 21 -7.44 -15.72 8.13
N MET A 22 -8.50 -15.26 7.46
CA MET A 22 -8.94 -13.86 7.52
C MET A 22 -9.33 -13.45 8.95
N ALA A 23 -10.06 -14.29 9.69
CA ALA A 23 -10.52 -13.96 11.04
C ALA A 23 -9.35 -13.80 12.03
N GLU A 24 -8.33 -14.66 11.93
CA GLU A 24 -7.10 -14.53 12.74
C GLU A 24 -6.32 -13.27 12.41
N ALA A 25 -6.18 -12.95 11.12
CA ALA A 25 -5.47 -11.75 10.69
C ALA A 25 -6.21 -10.47 11.10
N GLU A 26 -7.55 -10.44 11.03
CA GLU A 26 -8.38 -9.33 11.52
C GLU A 26 -8.27 -9.15 13.04
N TYR A 27 -8.26 -10.25 13.80
CA TYR A 27 -8.06 -10.20 15.25
C TYR A 27 -6.66 -9.67 15.60
N ALA A 28 -5.63 -10.14 14.92
CA ALA A 28 -4.27 -9.65 15.10
C ALA A 28 -4.16 -8.17 14.72
N LEU A 29 -4.80 -7.74 13.64
CA LEU A 29 -4.83 -6.35 13.19
C LEU A 29 -5.52 -5.45 14.23
N PHE A 30 -6.62 -5.90 14.82
CA PHE A 30 -7.29 -5.18 15.90
C PHE A 30 -6.32 -4.90 17.05
N ASN A 31 -5.56 -5.91 17.48
CA ASN A 31 -4.55 -5.76 18.53
C ASN A 31 -3.38 -4.86 18.09
N ALA A 32 -2.98 -4.93 16.82
CA ALA A 32 -1.97 -4.04 16.26
C ALA A 32 -2.43 -2.57 16.35
N LYS A 33 -3.68 -2.28 15.99
CA LYS A 33 -4.23 -0.92 16.05
C LYS A 33 -4.31 -0.36 17.48
N GLN A 34 -4.52 -1.20 18.50
CA GLN A 34 -4.54 -0.73 19.89
C GLN A 34 -3.20 -0.14 20.35
N ARG A 35 -2.09 -0.60 19.77
CA ARG A 35 -0.73 -0.21 20.15
C ARG A 35 -0.06 0.70 19.11
N LYS A 36 -0.81 1.23 18.14
CA LYS A 36 -0.27 2.06 17.04
C LYS A 36 0.47 3.33 17.51
N HIS A 37 0.15 3.83 18.70
CA HIS A 37 0.82 5.01 19.29
C HIS A 37 2.11 4.66 20.03
N GLU A 38 2.35 3.39 20.37
CA GLU A 38 3.54 2.93 21.08
C GLU A 38 4.73 2.76 20.15
N CYS A 39 4.49 2.45 18.87
CA CYS A 39 5.51 2.17 17.89
C CYS A 39 5.78 3.38 16.98
N ARG A 40 7.06 3.70 16.76
CA ARG A 40 7.44 4.85 15.94
C ARG A 40 7.11 4.67 14.46
N GLN A 41 7.26 3.45 13.93
CA GLN A 41 7.25 3.21 12.47
C GLN A 41 6.08 2.34 11.99
N TYR A 42 5.80 1.22 12.64
CA TYR A 42 4.70 0.30 12.31
C TYR A 42 4.39 -0.60 13.50
N ASN A 43 3.22 -1.26 13.49
CA ASN A 43 2.91 -2.30 14.45
C ASN A 43 2.51 -3.59 13.75
N ILE A 44 3.25 -4.67 14.03
CA ILE A 44 2.99 -6.00 13.47
C ILE A 44 2.61 -6.92 14.62
N VAL A 45 1.45 -7.56 14.51
CA VAL A 45 0.98 -8.57 15.45
C VAL A 45 0.67 -9.83 14.69
N GLN A 46 1.16 -10.96 15.20
CA GLN A 46 0.84 -12.28 14.69
C GLN A 46 -0.06 -13.01 15.67
N TYR A 47 -1.13 -13.61 15.16
CA TYR A 47 -2.01 -14.46 15.94
C TYR A 47 -1.33 -15.79 16.28
N ASP A 48 -1.23 -16.11 17.57
CA ASP A 48 -0.65 -17.34 18.10
C ASP A 48 -1.67 -18.17 18.93
N GLY A 49 -2.94 -17.76 18.92
CA GLY A 49 -4.01 -18.40 19.67
C GLY A 49 -4.61 -19.65 19.03
N THR A 50 -5.69 -20.13 19.64
CA THR A 50 -6.50 -21.25 19.13
C THR A 50 -7.12 -20.90 17.79
N GLU A 51 -7.13 -21.85 16.86
CA GLU A 51 -7.69 -21.62 15.52
C GLU A 51 -9.09 -21.00 15.56
N ILE A 52 -9.23 -19.85 14.90
CA ILE A 52 -10.53 -19.18 14.74
C ILE A 52 -11.19 -19.74 13.49
N ILE A 53 -12.38 -20.33 13.65
CA ILE A 53 -13.18 -20.82 12.52
C ILE A 53 -13.59 -19.62 11.67
N CYS A 54 -13.06 -19.56 10.46
CA CYS A 54 -13.37 -18.54 9.47
C CYS A 54 -14.26 -19.17 8.38
N PRO A 55 -15.37 -18.52 7.96
CA PRO A 55 -16.06 -18.92 6.75
C PRO A 55 -15.08 -18.97 5.58
N PRO A 56 -15.23 -19.93 4.64
CA PRO A 56 -14.40 -19.96 3.44
C PRO A 56 -14.60 -18.67 2.65
N ILE A 57 -13.56 -18.27 1.92
CA ILE A 57 -13.64 -17.15 0.97
C ILE A 57 -14.74 -17.47 -0.04
N ASP A 58 -15.63 -16.51 -0.28
CA ASP A 58 -16.73 -16.67 -1.21
C ASP A 58 -16.21 -16.72 -2.66
N THR A 59 -15.94 -17.94 -3.09
CA THR A 59 -15.56 -18.33 -4.46
C THR A 59 -16.77 -18.77 -5.28
N GLY A 60 -17.94 -18.83 -4.65
CA GLY A 60 -19.18 -19.35 -5.24
C GLY A 60 -20.14 -18.28 -5.73
N SER A 61 -19.90 -17.00 -5.39
CA SER A 61 -20.76 -15.88 -5.79
C SER A 61 -21.05 -15.83 -7.29
N ASP A 62 -22.23 -15.30 -7.63
CA ASP A 62 -22.66 -15.08 -9.02
C ASP A 62 -21.66 -14.24 -9.81
N ALA A 63 -20.98 -13.29 -9.16
CA ALA A 63 -19.95 -12.47 -9.78
C ALA A 63 -18.73 -13.29 -10.22
N VAL A 64 -18.23 -14.19 -9.34
CA VAL A 64 -17.09 -15.07 -9.66
C VAL A 64 -17.46 -16.06 -10.76
N GLN A 65 -18.66 -16.65 -10.70
CA GLN A 65 -19.12 -17.58 -11.73
C GLN A 65 -19.33 -16.91 -13.08
N SER A 66 -19.90 -15.69 -13.07
CA SER A 66 -20.07 -14.89 -14.28
C SER A 66 -18.72 -14.54 -14.90
N TYR A 67 -17.75 -14.12 -14.08
CA TYR A 67 -16.39 -13.84 -14.53
C TYR A 67 -15.78 -15.05 -15.25
N LEU A 68 -15.77 -16.22 -14.60
CA LEU A 68 -15.18 -17.44 -15.16
C LEU A 68 -15.90 -17.92 -16.42
N THR A 69 -17.23 -17.77 -16.47
CA THR A 69 -18.03 -18.13 -17.65
C THR A 69 -17.72 -17.21 -18.83
N ILE A 70 -17.59 -15.90 -18.59
CA ILE A 70 -17.24 -14.93 -19.64
C ILE A 70 -15.82 -15.23 -20.14
N GLU A 71 -14.87 -15.44 -19.23
CA GLU A 71 -13.50 -15.80 -19.60
C GLU A 71 -13.44 -17.03 -20.50
N GLN A 72 -14.14 -18.10 -20.11
CA GLN A 72 -14.18 -19.33 -20.90
C GLN A 72 -14.73 -19.08 -22.30
N LYS A 73 -15.84 -18.33 -22.42
CA LYS A 73 -16.44 -18.00 -23.72
C LYS A 73 -15.52 -17.17 -24.61
N LEU A 74 -14.84 -16.18 -24.04
CA LEU A 74 -13.89 -15.35 -24.77
C LEU A 74 -12.67 -16.17 -25.23
N ALA A 75 -12.18 -17.07 -24.39
CA ALA A 75 -11.10 -17.99 -24.74
C ALA A 75 -11.51 -18.96 -25.88
N GLU A 76 -12.73 -19.51 -25.83
CA GLU A 76 -13.28 -20.36 -26.91
C GLU A 76 -13.40 -19.59 -28.24
N GLN A 77 -13.67 -18.28 -28.18
CA GLN A 77 -13.76 -17.39 -29.33
C GLN A 77 -12.39 -16.86 -29.82
N ASN A 78 -11.30 -17.14 -29.08
CA ASN A 78 -9.99 -16.51 -29.26
C ASN A 78 -10.04 -14.97 -29.27
N ASP A 79 -10.98 -14.38 -28.51
CA ASP A 79 -11.12 -12.93 -28.37
C ASP A 79 -10.09 -12.39 -27.38
N LYS A 80 -8.92 -11.99 -27.92
CA LYS A 80 -7.80 -11.48 -27.10
C LYS A 80 -8.14 -10.15 -26.43
N ASP A 81 -8.84 -9.27 -27.14
CA ASP A 81 -9.17 -7.93 -26.64
C ASP A 81 -10.20 -8.03 -25.52
N GLY A 82 -11.19 -8.92 -25.66
CA GLY A 82 -12.14 -9.25 -24.60
C GLY A 82 -11.46 -9.83 -23.36
N LEU A 83 -10.49 -10.73 -23.54
CA LEU A 83 -9.73 -11.31 -22.41
C LEU A 83 -8.89 -10.25 -21.68
N GLU A 84 -8.25 -9.34 -22.41
CA GLU A 84 -7.51 -8.23 -21.80
C GLU A 84 -8.43 -7.30 -21.02
N HIS A 85 -9.60 -6.97 -21.59
CA HIS A 85 -10.58 -6.15 -20.90
C HIS A 85 -11.09 -6.84 -19.62
N LEU A 86 -11.42 -8.12 -19.70
CA LEU A 86 -11.89 -8.91 -18.57
C LEU A 86 -10.82 -9.01 -17.47
N GLU A 87 -9.56 -9.22 -17.83
CA GLU A 87 -8.45 -9.27 -16.87
C GLU A 87 -8.35 -7.95 -16.09
N ASN A 88 -8.52 -6.80 -16.75
CA ASN A 88 -8.52 -5.49 -16.09
C ASN A 88 -9.66 -5.34 -15.06
N LEU A 89 -10.80 -6.03 -15.25
CA LEU A 89 -11.92 -6.00 -14.30
C LEU A 89 -11.64 -6.75 -12.99
N LYS A 90 -10.55 -7.53 -12.89
CA LYS A 90 -10.12 -8.14 -11.63
C LYS A 90 -9.35 -7.20 -10.72
N HIS A 91 -8.93 -6.04 -11.22
CA HIS A 91 -8.02 -5.16 -10.49
C HIS A 91 -8.71 -3.90 -10.00
N ASP A 92 -8.27 -3.41 -8.84
CA ASP A 92 -8.59 -2.07 -8.35
C ASP A 92 -7.93 -1.04 -9.26
N PRO A 93 -8.68 -0.09 -9.84
CA PRO A 93 -8.18 0.82 -10.88
C PRO A 93 -7.13 1.80 -10.37
N MET A 94 -7.10 2.04 -9.05
CA MET A 94 -6.19 2.98 -8.41
C MET A 94 -4.81 2.34 -8.16
N THR A 95 -4.80 1.14 -7.59
CA THR A 95 -3.57 0.47 -7.11
C THR A 95 -3.08 -0.62 -8.05
N GLY A 96 -3.94 -1.15 -8.93
CA GLY A 96 -3.63 -2.26 -9.82
C GLY A 96 -3.38 -3.59 -9.09
N LEU A 97 -3.86 -3.70 -7.85
CA LEU A 97 -3.98 -4.94 -7.07
C LEU A 97 -5.32 -5.62 -7.36
N LEU A 98 -5.50 -6.86 -6.94
CA LEU A 98 -6.79 -7.53 -7.09
C LEU A 98 -7.87 -6.76 -6.32
N ASN A 99 -9.01 -6.54 -6.95
CA ASN A 99 -10.23 -6.14 -6.25
C ASN A 99 -10.86 -7.37 -5.58
N ARG A 100 -11.96 -7.18 -4.84
CA ARG A 100 -12.62 -8.27 -4.11
C ARG A 100 -13.00 -9.44 -5.01
N THR A 101 -13.57 -9.17 -6.18
CA THR A 101 -13.97 -10.23 -7.13
C THR A 101 -12.75 -10.93 -7.71
N GLY A 102 -11.72 -10.18 -8.11
CA GLY A 102 -10.46 -10.70 -8.62
C GLY A 102 -9.75 -11.59 -7.60
N TYR A 103 -9.76 -11.21 -6.32
CA TYR A 103 -9.23 -12.03 -5.24
C TYR A 103 -9.96 -13.38 -5.15
N SER A 104 -11.29 -13.37 -5.09
CA SER A 104 -12.07 -14.62 -5.06
C SER A 104 -11.85 -15.49 -6.31
N VAL A 105 -11.72 -14.89 -7.50
CA VAL A 105 -11.41 -15.62 -8.74
C VAL A 105 -10.05 -16.32 -8.64
N GLU A 106 -9.01 -15.64 -8.16
CA GLU A 106 -7.67 -16.23 -8.02
C GLU A 106 -7.61 -17.29 -6.92
N VAL A 107 -8.28 -17.06 -5.79
CA VAL A 107 -8.43 -18.08 -4.73
C VAL A 107 -9.09 -19.34 -5.29
N LYS A 108 -10.16 -19.18 -6.09
CA LYS A 108 -10.83 -20.30 -6.75
C LYS A 108 -9.89 -21.05 -7.68
N ARG A 109 -9.12 -20.35 -8.51
CA ARG A 109 -8.14 -20.97 -9.42
C ARG A 109 -7.08 -21.76 -8.69
N LEU A 110 -6.49 -21.20 -7.64
CA LEU A 110 -5.49 -21.89 -6.82
C LEU A 110 -6.11 -23.10 -6.11
N THR A 111 -7.35 -22.98 -5.63
CA THR A 111 -8.09 -24.09 -5.00
C THR A 111 -8.33 -25.23 -5.98
N ASP A 112 -8.85 -24.93 -7.17
CA ASP A 112 -9.13 -25.92 -8.22
C ASP A 112 -7.83 -26.60 -8.71
N GLN A 113 -6.69 -25.91 -8.63
CA GLN A 113 -5.37 -26.44 -8.93
C GLN A 113 -4.72 -27.22 -7.77
N GLY A 114 -5.35 -27.28 -6.60
CA GLY A 114 -4.78 -27.91 -5.39
C GLY A 114 -3.56 -27.17 -4.83
N ARG A 115 -3.43 -25.87 -5.12
CA ARG A 115 -2.30 -25.02 -4.73
C ARG A 115 -2.64 -24.02 -3.62
N TYR A 116 -3.90 -23.95 -3.19
CA TYR A 116 -4.35 -23.07 -2.12
C TYR A 116 -4.19 -23.73 -0.74
N ASN A 117 -2.96 -24.05 -0.36
CA ASN A 117 -2.63 -24.73 0.90
C ASN A 117 -1.59 -23.93 1.69
N ASP A 118 -1.50 -24.17 3.00
CA ASP A 118 -0.49 -23.57 3.90
C ASP A 118 -0.36 -22.06 3.71
N ARG A 119 -1.51 -21.37 3.74
CA ARG A 119 -1.62 -19.94 3.50
C ARG A 119 -1.47 -19.15 4.79
N ILE A 120 -0.85 -17.99 4.68
CA ILE A 120 -0.81 -16.95 5.69
C ILE A 120 -1.43 -15.71 5.09
N ILE A 121 -2.34 -15.11 5.86
CA ILE A 121 -3.01 -13.86 5.54
C ILE A 121 -2.36 -12.76 6.38
N MET A 122 -1.91 -11.69 5.71
CA MET A 122 -1.48 -10.45 6.34
C MET A 122 -2.42 -9.36 5.91
N ILE A 123 -3.01 -8.64 6.86
CA ILE A 123 -3.83 -7.46 6.59
C ILE A 123 -3.03 -6.25 7.03
N LEU A 124 -2.75 -5.36 6.08
CA LEU A 124 -2.14 -4.06 6.30
C LEU A 124 -3.23 -3.00 6.24
N ASP A 125 -3.22 -2.07 7.19
CA ASP A 125 -4.21 -1.01 7.26
C ASP A 125 -3.52 0.33 7.56
N GLY A 126 -3.92 1.36 6.82
CA GLY A 126 -3.45 2.73 7.00
C GLY A 126 -3.96 3.35 8.31
N ASP A 127 -3.05 3.69 9.21
CA ASP A 127 -3.42 4.35 10.46
C ASP A 127 -3.81 5.82 10.24
N ASP A 128 -4.90 6.21 10.90
CA ASP A 128 -5.36 7.60 10.99
C ASP A 128 -5.62 8.29 9.63
N MET A 129 -6.15 7.56 8.64
CA MET A 129 -6.44 8.11 7.29
C MET A 129 -7.28 9.40 7.28
N LYS A 130 -8.19 9.59 8.23
CA LYS A 130 -8.93 10.86 8.38
C LYS A 130 -7.99 12.04 8.66
N LYS A 131 -6.95 11.83 9.46
CA LYS A 131 -5.92 12.82 9.75
C LYS A 131 -5.03 13.05 8.53
N ALA A 132 -4.65 12.00 7.81
CA ALA A 132 -3.90 12.11 6.57
C ALA A 132 -4.67 12.95 5.54
N ASN A 133 -5.95 12.65 5.33
CA ASN A 133 -6.84 13.43 4.45
C ASN A 133 -6.99 14.89 4.89
N ALA A 134 -7.09 15.15 6.19
CA ALA A 134 -7.18 16.51 6.70
C ALA A 134 -5.87 17.31 6.49
N LEU A 135 -4.72 16.64 6.51
CA LEU A 135 -3.41 17.28 6.36
C LEU A 135 -2.99 17.45 4.90
N LEU A 136 -3.21 16.44 4.06
CA LEU A 136 -2.71 16.39 2.70
C LEU A 136 -3.78 16.71 1.65
N GLY A 137 -5.06 16.56 2.00
CA GLY A 137 -6.17 16.51 1.04
C GLY A 137 -6.32 15.12 0.40
N TYR A 138 -7.53 14.80 -0.06
CA TYR A 138 -7.86 13.49 -0.61
C TYR A 138 -6.98 13.08 -1.79
N GLU A 139 -6.77 13.98 -2.76
CA GLU A 139 -5.97 13.66 -3.96
C GLU A 139 -4.52 13.32 -3.60
N LYS A 140 -3.89 14.06 -2.69
CA LYS A 140 -2.54 13.73 -2.24
C LYS A 140 -2.55 12.43 -1.46
N THR A 141 -3.47 12.19 -0.54
CA THR A 141 -3.56 10.90 0.17
C THR A 141 -3.71 9.73 -0.79
N ASP A 142 -4.49 9.90 -1.86
CA ASP A 142 -4.67 8.88 -2.89
C ASP A 142 -3.33 8.54 -3.57
N THR A 143 -2.46 9.52 -3.84
CA THR A 143 -1.11 9.22 -4.37
C THR A 143 -0.28 8.33 -3.44
N TYR A 144 -0.42 8.48 -2.13
CA TYR A 144 0.26 7.62 -1.16
C TYR A 144 -0.33 6.20 -1.20
N LEU A 145 -1.66 6.06 -1.22
CA LEU A 145 -2.32 4.75 -1.38
C LEU A 145 -1.89 4.04 -2.68
N VAL A 146 -1.75 4.78 -3.79
CA VAL A 146 -1.21 4.25 -5.05
C VAL A 146 0.24 3.76 -4.87
N ALA A 147 1.08 4.51 -4.16
CA ALA A 147 2.45 4.09 -3.89
C ALA A 147 2.53 2.86 -2.98
N ILE A 148 1.64 2.74 -1.98
CA ILE A 148 1.49 1.52 -1.18
C ILE A 148 1.21 0.33 -2.11
N GLY A 149 0.19 0.42 -2.96
CA GLY A 149 -0.16 -0.65 -3.89
C GLY A 149 0.99 -1.04 -4.83
N LYS A 150 1.70 -0.05 -5.39
CA LYS A 150 2.87 -0.27 -6.24
C LYS A 150 4.03 -0.93 -5.47
N ALA A 151 4.28 -0.51 -4.24
CA ALA A 151 5.34 -1.07 -3.40
C ALA A 151 5.07 -2.56 -3.11
N LEU A 152 3.84 -2.91 -2.72
CA LEU A 152 3.43 -4.29 -2.50
C LEU A 152 3.66 -5.15 -3.75
N LYS A 153 3.25 -4.65 -4.93
CA LYS A 153 3.42 -5.37 -6.20
C LYS A 153 4.89 -5.54 -6.61
N ASN A 154 5.75 -4.58 -6.29
CA ASN A 154 7.16 -4.63 -6.62
C ASN A 154 7.94 -5.61 -5.72
N GLU A 155 7.56 -5.74 -4.45
CA GLU A 155 8.17 -6.72 -3.55
C GLU A 155 8.01 -8.17 -4.03
N LEU A 156 6.90 -8.48 -4.72
CA LEU A 156 6.69 -9.79 -5.36
C LEU A 156 7.81 -10.17 -6.35
N ARG A 157 8.44 -9.18 -6.98
CA ARG A 157 9.39 -9.41 -8.08
C ARG A 157 10.82 -9.62 -7.61
N GLN A 158 11.15 -9.20 -6.38
CA GLN A 158 12.54 -9.15 -5.92
C GLN A 158 13.03 -10.43 -5.23
N ASP A 159 12.12 -11.29 -4.80
CA ASP A 159 12.49 -12.45 -4.00
C ASP A 159 12.53 -13.73 -4.85
N LYS A 160 13.74 -14.08 -5.31
CA LYS A 160 14.02 -15.31 -6.07
C LYS A 160 13.80 -16.59 -5.24
N GLN A 161 13.65 -16.48 -3.93
CA GLN A 161 13.37 -17.58 -3.00
C GLN A 161 11.92 -17.57 -2.50
N ALA A 162 11.12 -16.58 -2.91
CA ALA A 162 9.71 -16.51 -2.57
C ALA A 162 8.93 -17.67 -3.19
N PRO A 163 7.72 -17.95 -2.68
CA PRO A 163 6.72 -18.71 -3.42
C PRO A 163 6.64 -18.17 -4.85
N ARG A 164 6.30 -19.03 -5.82
CA ARG A 164 6.20 -18.60 -7.22
C ARG A 164 5.33 -17.34 -7.26
N PRO A 165 5.65 -16.31 -8.07
CA PRO A 165 4.89 -15.05 -8.07
C PRO A 165 3.37 -15.23 -8.21
N ASN A 166 2.92 -16.32 -8.84
CA ASN A 166 1.50 -16.67 -9.02
C ASN A 166 0.84 -17.30 -7.77
N ASP A 167 1.58 -17.58 -6.71
CA ASP A 167 1.09 -18.09 -5.42
C ASP A 167 0.99 -16.98 -4.37
N ILE A 168 1.17 -15.71 -4.75
CA ILE A 168 0.94 -14.58 -3.85
C ILE A 168 -0.21 -13.77 -4.41
N LEU A 169 -1.25 -13.58 -3.60
CA LEU A 169 -2.41 -12.77 -3.94
C LEU A 169 -2.32 -11.46 -3.16
N LEU A 170 -2.31 -10.34 -3.89
CA LEU A 170 -2.38 -9.00 -3.32
C LEU A 170 -3.74 -8.41 -3.65
N ASN A 171 -4.50 -8.07 -2.62
CA ASN A 171 -5.84 -7.53 -2.75
C ASN A 171 -5.96 -6.19 -2.01
N ARG A 172 -6.71 -5.25 -2.59
CA ARG A 172 -7.23 -4.10 -1.85
C ARG A 172 -8.65 -4.43 -1.43
N LYS A 173 -8.91 -4.54 -0.12
CA LYS A 173 -10.12 -5.17 0.42
C LYS A 173 -11.41 -4.40 0.10
N ASN A 174 -11.34 -3.06 0.05
CA ASN A 174 -12.48 -2.20 -0.22
C ASN A 174 -12.25 -1.37 -1.49
N ASP A 175 -12.72 -1.91 -2.61
CA ASP A 175 -12.55 -1.51 -4.04
C ASP A 175 -12.71 -0.01 -4.39
N SER A 176 -13.24 0.82 -3.49
CA SER A 176 -13.60 2.22 -3.79
C SER A 176 -13.30 3.23 -2.68
N GLY A 177 -12.54 2.85 -1.65
CA GLY A 177 -12.17 3.80 -0.59
C GLY A 177 -11.44 3.23 0.63
N GLY A 178 -11.00 1.97 0.57
CA GLY A 178 -10.24 1.36 1.65
C GLY A 178 -8.77 1.72 1.64
N ASP A 179 -8.22 1.70 2.84
CA ASP A 179 -6.81 1.70 3.23
C ASP A 179 -6.32 0.30 3.66
N GLU A 180 -7.20 -0.70 3.55
CA GLU A 180 -6.93 -2.10 3.88
C GLU A 180 -6.40 -2.87 2.66
N PHE A 181 -5.24 -3.49 2.85
CA PHE A 181 -4.57 -4.35 1.88
C PHE A 181 -4.42 -5.75 2.46
N VAL A 182 -4.67 -6.76 1.65
CA VAL A 182 -4.50 -8.17 1.99
C VAL A 182 -3.33 -8.73 1.20
N ILE A 183 -2.40 -9.37 1.91
CA ILE A 183 -1.35 -10.20 1.36
C ILE A 183 -1.68 -11.63 1.76
N ASP A 184 -2.03 -12.44 0.78
CA ASP A 184 -2.27 -13.87 0.95
C ASP A 184 -1.13 -14.63 0.27
N ILE A 185 -0.38 -15.39 1.06
CA ILE A 185 0.89 -15.99 0.65
C ILE A 185 1.05 -17.38 1.25
N SER A 186 1.62 -18.31 0.48
CA SER A 186 2.01 -19.62 1.02
C SER A 186 3.36 -19.48 1.73
N CYS A 187 3.37 -19.50 3.05
CA CYS A 187 4.60 -19.48 3.84
C CYS A 187 4.37 -20.09 5.23
N SER A 188 5.45 -20.36 5.97
CA SER A 188 5.31 -20.80 7.36
C SER A 188 5.01 -19.62 8.29
N CYS A 189 4.30 -19.88 9.40
CA CYS A 189 4.09 -18.89 10.46
C CYS A 189 5.41 -18.31 11.00
N THR A 190 6.52 -19.05 10.95
CA THR A 190 7.84 -18.58 11.41
C THR A 190 8.48 -17.55 10.48
N GLN A 191 8.11 -17.55 9.20
CA GLN A 191 8.61 -16.59 8.20
C GLN A 191 7.70 -15.37 8.07
N ALA A 192 6.43 -15.50 8.46
CA ALA A 192 5.39 -14.52 8.24
C ALA A 192 5.76 -13.11 8.74
N GLU A 193 6.28 -13.00 9.97
CA GLU A 193 6.67 -11.69 10.52
C GLU A 193 7.81 -11.03 9.72
N ASN A 194 8.82 -11.79 9.31
CA ASN A 194 9.94 -11.26 8.51
C ASN A 194 9.47 -10.79 7.13
N ILE A 195 8.55 -11.55 6.51
CA ILE A 195 7.93 -11.17 5.24
C ILE A 195 7.09 -9.89 5.43
N ALA A 196 6.28 -9.82 6.48
CA ALA A 196 5.49 -8.63 6.79
C ALA A 196 6.39 -7.40 6.98
N ARG A 197 7.49 -7.52 7.73
CA ARG A 197 8.48 -6.44 7.91
C ARG A 197 9.03 -5.92 6.58
N ARG A 198 9.39 -6.83 5.66
CA ARG A 198 9.86 -6.43 4.33
C ARG A 198 8.81 -5.63 3.56
N TYR A 199 7.55 -6.09 3.55
CA TYR A 199 6.47 -5.36 2.89
C TYR A 199 6.24 -3.98 3.51
N VAL A 200 6.26 -3.90 4.84
CA VAL A 200 6.09 -2.64 5.56
C VAL A 200 7.24 -1.67 5.28
N ASP A 201 8.48 -2.16 5.27
CA ASP A 201 9.66 -1.34 4.95
C ASP A 201 9.60 -0.83 3.51
N ALA A 202 9.20 -1.68 2.55
CA ALA A 202 9.02 -1.29 1.16
C ALA A 202 7.93 -0.22 1.00
N VAL A 203 6.80 -0.41 1.67
CA VAL A 203 5.69 0.56 1.71
C VAL A 203 6.15 1.89 2.31
N TYR A 204 6.86 1.86 3.43
CA TYR A 204 7.39 3.06 4.07
C TYR A 204 8.35 3.81 3.15
N ASN A 205 9.32 3.10 2.55
CA ASN A 205 10.32 3.71 1.66
C ASN A 205 9.70 4.33 0.41
N ALA A 206 8.68 3.68 -0.17
CA ALA A 206 7.96 4.24 -1.32
C ALA A 206 7.26 5.56 -1.00
N GLN A 207 6.65 5.66 0.20
CA GLN A 207 6.00 6.89 0.65
C GLN A 207 7.01 8.00 0.96
N VAL A 208 8.14 7.67 1.58
CA VAL A 208 9.23 8.64 1.82
C VAL A 208 9.77 9.18 0.50
N GLY A 209 9.95 8.33 -0.52
CA GLY A 209 10.35 8.75 -1.87
C GLY A 209 9.39 9.78 -2.44
N LEU A 210 8.08 9.52 -2.38
CA LEU A 210 7.06 10.48 -2.81
C LEU A 210 7.14 11.81 -2.05
N SER A 211 7.36 11.78 -0.73
CA SER A 211 7.47 13.00 0.06
C SER A 211 8.67 13.86 -0.35
N ILE A 212 9.79 13.21 -0.72
CA ILE A 212 11.00 13.90 -1.21
C ILE A 212 10.74 14.50 -2.59
N ASP A 213 10.22 13.70 -3.53
CA ASP A 213 9.94 14.14 -4.91
C ASP A 213 8.99 15.35 -4.92
N ASN A 214 7.94 15.31 -4.10
CA ASN A 214 7.01 16.43 -3.96
C ASN A 214 7.68 17.70 -3.41
N ALA A 215 8.56 17.56 -2.42
CA ALA A 215 9.29 18.69 -1.85
C ALA A 215 10.28 19.31 -2.85
N GLU A 216 10.94 18.49 -3.68
CA GLU A 216 11.82 18.97 -4.75
C GLU A 216 11.03 19.73 -5.82
N GLN A 217 9.86 19.23 -6.24
CA GLN A 217 8.98 19.91 -7.18
C GLN A 217 8.50 21.27 -6.67
N GLU A 218 8.10 21.36 -5.38
CA GLU A 218 7.69 22.63 -4.76
C GLU A 218 8.86 23.63 -4.72
N ILE A 219 10.08 23.19 -4.42
CA ILE A 219 11.28 24.04 -4.43
C ILE A 219 11.58 24.56 -5.84
N ASP A 220 11.52 23.70 -6.85
CA ASP A 220 11.81 24.08 -8.24
C ASP A 220 10.75 25.03 -8.80
N GLN A 221 9.47 24.85 -8.44
CA GLN A 221 8.41 25.79 -8.79
C GLN A 221 8.67 27.17 -8.18
N LEU A 222 9.00 27.25 -6.89
CA LEU A 222 9.33 28.52 -6.23
C LEU A 222 10.55 29.21 -6.85
N ARG A 223 11.57 28.44 -7.26
CA ARG A 223 12.74 28.97 -7.98
C ARG A 223 12.35 29.57 -9.33
N GLN A 224 11.50 28.90 -10.10
CA GLN A 224 10.99 29.42 -11.38
C GLN A 224 10.19 30.71 -11.17
N GLU A 225 9.37 30.78 -10.12
CA GLU A 225 8.60 31.98 -9.76
C GLU A 225 9.49 33.17 -9.34
N LEU A 226 10.60 32.90 -8.64
CA LEU A 226 11.62 33.92 -8.34
C LEU A 226 12.39 34.38 -9.58
N ASP A 227 12.81 33.45 -10.46
CA ASP A 227 13.59 33.75 -11.66
C ASP A 227 12.79 34.51 -12.73
N CYS A 228 11.45 34.40 -12.73
CA CYS A 228 10.59 35.16 -13.64
C CYS A 228 10.24 36.59 -13.17
N GLY A 229 10.88 37.07 -12.10
CA GLY A 229 10.86 38.49 -11.71
C GLY A 229 9.56 38.96 -11.07
N ILE A 230 8.81 38.06 -10.44
CA ILE A 230 7.64 38.43 -9.64
C ILE A 230 8.15 39.09 -8.34
N GLU A 231 7.96 40.41 -8.23
CA GLU A 231 8.16 41.12 -6.97
C GLU A 231 7.15 40.61 -5.95
N ILE A 232 7.59 39.74 -5.04
CA ILE A 232 6.80 39.34 -3.88
C ILE A 232 6.90 40.51 -2.87
N PRO A 233 5.79 41.18 -2.52
CA PRO A 233 5.82 42.21 -1.49
C PRO A 233 6.08 41.53 -0.14
N ILE A 234 7.31 41.59 0.33
CA ILE A 234 7.66 41.20 1.69
C ILE A 234 7.27 42.37 2.58
N GLU A 235 6.17 42.22 3.33
CA GLU A 235 5.86 43.12 4.44
C GLU A 235 6.82 42.76 5.58
N ILE A 236 7.93 43.50 5.67
CA ILE A 236 8.95 43.30 6.71
C ILE A 236 8.41 43.92 8.00
N ASP A 237 7.90 43.09 8.91
CA ASP A 237 7.75 43.47 10.31
C ASP A 237 9.16 43.72 10.88
N GLU A 238 9.46 44.95 11.29
CA GLU A 238 10.79 45.45 11.71
C GLU A 238 11.36 44.79 12.99
N SER A 239 10.77 43.69 13.47
CA SER A 239 11.10 43.09 14.77
C SER A 239 12.09 41.91 14.75
N VAL A 240 12.61 41.47 13.59
CA VAL A 240 13.54 40.32 13.52
C VAL A 240 14.85 40.68 12.83
N TRP A 241 15.92 40.85 13.62
CA TRP A 241 17.29 40.93 13.12
C TRP A 241 17.84 39.51 12.87
N VAL A 242 18.12 39.16 11.60
CA VAL A 242 18.98 38.03 11.24
C VAL A 242 20.28 38.59 10.66
N ASP A 243 21.41 38.36 11.33
CA ASP A 243 22.74 38.75 10.85
C ASP A 243 23.17 37.82 9.71
N LEU A 244 23.15 38.35 8.48
CA LEU A 244 23.53 37.63 7.26
C LEU A 244 25.04 37.71 6.96
N ARG A 245 25.89 38.17 7.89
CA ARG A 245 27.35 38.28 7.67
C ARG A 245 28.15 36.97 7.70
N GLY A 246 27.49 35.82 7.54
CA GLY A 246 28.14 34.50 7.60
C GLY A 246 28.37 33.77 6.27
N LEU A 247 27.91 34.31 5.12
CA LEU A 247 27.92 33.57 3.83
C LEU A 247 28.79 34.15 2.71
N CYS A 248 29.73 35.05 3.03
CA CYS A 248 30.73 35.50 2.06
C CYS A 248 32.14 35.31 2.61
N THR A 249 32.68 34.09 2.52
CA THR A 249 34.15 33.91 2.46
C THR A 249 34.60 33.88 1.01
N GLU A 250 35.25 34.98 0.63
CA GLU A 250 36.39 35.11 -0.28
C GLU A 250 36.26 34.51 -1.70
N ALA A 251 35.89 35.39 -2.64
CA ALA A 251 36.42 35.37 -4.00
C ALA A 251 37.19 36.69 -4.22
N GLU A 252 38.51 36.64 -4.07
CA GLU A 252 39.55 37.35 -4.85
C GLU A 252 40.95 36.89 -4.40
#